data_AF-A0A8S4QTK3-F1
#
_entry.id   AF-A0A8S4QTK3-F1
#
_cell.length_a   1.000
_cell.length_b   1.000
_cell.length_c   1.000
_cell.angle_alpha   90.00
_cell.angle_beta   90.00
_cell.angle_gamma   90.00
#
_symmetry.space_group_name_H-M   'P 1'
#
loop_
_entity.id
_entity.type
_entity.pdbx_description
1 polymer ?
#
loop_
_entity_poly.entity_id
_entity_poly.type
_entity_poly.pdbx_seq_one_letter_code
_entity_poly.pdbx_strand_id
1 'polypeptide(L)'
;MDSATDNWDPALTRLLSSLKEVQSGGEDVAFLNELLQSRQLNALVQVHNKIVAAQCKDDKFFPLLSNAMQVTLEVLEMFGNVHTVSKEFEELLILLQKPHLQAILCTHDAVAQKDYYPHLPDIPQDVDDEEETVKIVQLVKSDEPLVCTSLGIRTYKTLWYL
;
A
#
# COMPACT_ATOMS: atom_id res chain seq x y z
N MET A 1 15.34 -8.45 -33.43
CA MET A 1 14.56 -9.57 -32.84
C MET A 1 14.82 -9.50 -31.35
N ASP A 2 14.01 -8.74 -30.62
CA ASP A 2 14.16 -8.56 -29.16
C ASP A 2 12.95 -9.19 -28.48
N SER A 3 13.04 -10.50 -28.25
CA SER A 3 12.06 -11.30 -27.54
C SER A 3 12.34 -11.25 -26.02
N ALA A 4 12.00 -10.15 -25.37
CA ALA A 4 12.13 -10.01 -23.91
C ALA A 4 10.89 -9.39 -23.23
N THR A 5 9.78 -9.25 -23.96
CA THR A 5 8.50 -8.73 -23.44
C THR A 5 7.60 -9.80 -22.83
N ASP A 6 7.98 -11.07 -22.90
CA ASP A 6 7.05 -12.20 -22.64
C ASP A 6 6.86 -12.58 -21.16
N ASN A 7 7.34 -11.77 -20.21
CA ASN A 7 7.21 -12.09 -18.80
C ASN A 7 7.18 -10.85 -17.90
N TRP A 8 6.52 -9.77 -18.33
CA TRP A 8 6.30 -8.61 -17.46
C TRP A 8 5.01 -8.80 -16.66
N ASP A 9 5.00 -8.25 -15.45
CA ASP A 9 3.81 -8.35 -14.61
C ASP A 9 2.62 -7.60 -15.26
N PRO A 10 1.43 -8.23 -15.33
CA PRO A 10 0.25 -7.59 -15.95
C PRO A 10 -0.17 -6.29 -15.25
N ALA A 11 0.11 -6.11 -13.96
CA ALA A 11 -0.17 -4.86 -13.26
C ALA A 11 0.79 -3.76 -13.73
N LEU A 12 2.08 -4.05 -13.85
CA LEU A 12 3.07 -3.08 -14.35
C LEU A 12 2.79 -2.68 -15.81
N THR A 13 2.37 -3.63 -16.65
CA THR A 13 2.02 -3.34 -18.05
C THR A 13 0.78 -2.44 -18.14
N ARG A 14 -0.21 -2.65 -17.27
CA ARG A 14 -1.40 -1.78 -17.17
C ARG A 14 -1.00 -0.38 -16.72
N LEU A 15 -0.18 -0.26 -15.67
CA LEU A 15 0.32 1.02 -15.19
C LEU A 15 1.08 1.79 -16.28
N LEU A 16 1.94 1.11 -17.05
CA LEU A 16 2.63 1.72 -18.19
C LEU A 16 1.68 2.20 -19.29
N SER A 17 0.59 1.49 -19.51
CA SER A 17 -0.42 1.89 -20.50
C SER A 17 -1.19 3.11 -20.01
N SER A 18 -1.63 3.11 -18.75
CA SER A 18 -2.28 4.26 -18.12
C SER A 18 -1.37 5.48 -18.06
N LEU A 19 -0.08 5.30 -17.80
CA LEU A 19 0.89 6.41 -17.78
C LEU A 19 1.04 7.09 -19.16
N LYS A 20 0.88 6.34 -20.26
CA LYS A 20 0.92 6.90 -21.62
C LYS A 20 -0.33 7.71 -21.98
N GLU A 21 -1.44 7.46 -21.30
CA GLU A 21 -2.69 8.22 -21.49
C GLU A 21 -2.65 9.58 -20.78
N VAL A 22 -1.77 9.73 -19.78
CA VAL A 22 -1.52 10.99 -19.08
C VAL A 22 -0.76 11.94 -20.02
N GLN A 23 -1.42 13.02 -20.44
CA GLN A 23 -0.89 13.98 -21.43
C GLN A 23 0.14 14.98 -20.84
N SER A 24 0.46 14.91 -19.55
CA SER A 24 1.43 15.81 -18.94
C SER A 24 2.85 15.31 -19.21
N GLY A 25 3.53 15.94 -20.16
CA GLY A 25 4.96 15.71 -20.44
C GLY A 25 5.86 16.31 -19.37
N GLY A 26 5.74 15.85 -18.12
CA GLY A 26 6.55 16.27 -16.97
C GLY A 26 7.71 15.33 -16.67
N GLU A 27 8.68 15.81 -15.88
CA GLU A 27 9.83 15.02 -15.40
C GLU A 27 9.37 13.78 -14.63
N ASP A 28 8.29 13.87 -13.86
CA ASP A 28 7.72 12.76 -13.09
C ASP A 28 7.19 11.63 -13.99
N VAL A 29 6.56 11.97 -15.12
CA VAL A 29 6.04 10.98 -16.07
C VAL A 29 7.19 10.26 -16.78
N ALA A 30 8.26 10.99 -17.12
CA ALA A 30 9.48 10.39 -17.67
C ALA A 30 10.13 9.44 -16.65
N PHE A 31 10.26 9.88 -15.39
CA PHE A 31 10.79 9.07 -14.29
C PHE A 31 9.98 7.80 -14.06
N LEU A 32 8.66 7.90 -13.93
CA LEU A 32 7.77 6.74 -13.73
C LEU A 32 7.85 5.76 -14.91
N ASN A 33 7.92 6.27 -16.14
CA ASN A 33 8.05 5.43 -17.32
C ASN A 33 9.38 4.65 -17.32
N GLU A 34 10.49 5.28 -16.92
CA GLU A 34 11.77 4.59 -16.75
C GLU A 34 11.72 3.56 -15.61
N LEU A 35 11.17 3.94 -14.46
CA LEU A 35 11.06 3.10 -13.27
C LEU A 35 10.24 1.83 -13.53
N LEU A 36 9.06 1.97 -14.15
CA LEU A 36 8.14 0.88 -14.47
C LEU A 36 8.70 -0.06 -15.55
N GLN A 37 9.54 0.44 -16.44
CA GLN A 37 10.27 -0.38 -17.43
C GLN A 37 11.56 -0.99 -16.86
N SER A 38 11.98 -0.62 -15.65
CA SER A 38 13.20 -1.13 -15.05
C SER A 38 13.12 -2.64 -14.78
N ARG A 39 14.19 -3.37 -15.10
CA ARG A 39 14.26 -4.81 -14.87
C ARG A 39 14.25 -5.15 -13.38
N GLN A 40 14.82 -4.28 -12.55
CA GLN A 40 14.92 -4.43 -11.10
C GLN A 40 13.53 -4.41 -10.44
N LEU A 41 12.70 -3.41 -10.77
CA LEU A 41 11.34 -3.35 -10.25
C LEU A 41 10.51 -4.54 -10.72
N ASN A 42 10.60 -4.89 -12.01
CA ASN A 42 9.87 -6.03 -12.57
C ASN A 42 10.25 -7.34 -11.85
N ALA A 43 11.55 -7.59 -11.61
CA ALA A 43 12.00 -8.76 -10.87
C ALA A 43 11.50 -8.75 -9.42
N LEU A 44 11.51 -7.59 -8.75
CA LEU A 44 11.02 -7.44 -7.39
C LEU A 44 9.52 -7.74 -7.29
N VAL A 45 8.72 -7.18 -8.20
CA VAL A 45 7.26 -7.42 -8.25
C VAL A 45 6.96 -8.89 -8.53
N GLN A 46 7.71 -9.55 -9.40
CA GLN A 46 7.56 -10.99 -9.62
C GLN A 46 7.84 -11.82 -8.36
N VAL A 47 8.90 -11.50 -7.62
CA VAL A 47 9.22 -12.18 -6.35
C VAL A 47 8.13 -11.92 -5.31
N HIS A 48 7.69 -10.66 -5.18
CA HIS A 48 6.59 -10.28 -4.30
C HIS A 48 5.32 -11.06 -4.61
N ASN A 49 4.89 -11.09 -5.88
CA ASN A 49 3.67 -11.80 -6.30
C ASN A 49 3.76 -13.31 -6.03
N LYS A 50 4.94 -13.92 -6.18
CA LYS A 50 5.15 -15.33 -5.82
C LYS A 50 5.04 -15.59 -4.32
N ILE A 51 5.59 -14.70 -3.49
CA ILE A 51 5.49 -14.81 -2.02
C ILE A 51 4.04 -14.65 -1.57
N VAL A 52 3.34 -13.63 -2.06
CA VAL A 52 1.93 -13.37 -1.74
C VAL A 52 1.05 -14.54 -2.20
N ALA A 53 1.27 -15.04 -3.42
CA ALA A 53 0.52 -16.19 -3.92
C ALA A 53 0.77 -17.47 -3.10
N ALA A 54 1.96 -17.66 -2.54
CA ALA A 54 2.26 -18.77 -1.65
C ALA A 54 1.54 -18.60 -0.30
N GLN A 55 1.54 -17.39 0.27
CA GLN A 55 0.83 -17.07 1.52
C GLN A 55 -0.70 -17.26 1.39
N CYS A 56 -1.31 -16.85 0.27
CA CYS A 56 -2.75 -16.95 0.09
C CYS A 56 -3.26 -18.35 -0.27
N LYS A 57 -2.40 -19.28 -0.72
CA LYS A 57 -2.83 -20.63 -1.12
C LYS A 57 -2.82 -21.63 0.03
N ASP A 58 -2.07 -21.34 1.08
CA ASP A 58 -1.89 -22.23 2.20
C ASP A 58 -2.56 -21.62 3.44
N ASP A 59 -3.90 -21.73 3.50
CA ASP A 59 -4.76 -21.32 4.64
C ASP A 59 -4.36 -21.95 5.99
N LYS A 60 -3.30 -22.78 6.00
CA LYS A 60 -2.76 -23.50 7.15
C LYS A 60 -1.71 -22.69 7.92
N PHE A 61 -1.12 -21.65 7.33
CA PHE A 61 -0.02 -20.91 7.94
C PHE A 61 -0.45 -19.50 8.36
N PHE A 62 -1.12 -19.42 9.50
CA PHE A 62 -1.35 -18.16 10.21
C PHE A 62 -0.70 -18.23 11.60
N PRO A 63 -0.13 -17.11 12.09
CA PRO A 63 0.43 -17.07 13.43
C PRO A 63 -0.70 -17.25 14.46
N LEU A 64 -0.53 -18.18 15.40
CA LEU A 64 -1.49 -18.36 16.50
C LEU A 64 -1.42 -17.19 17.49
N LEU A 65 -0.22 -16.64 17.69
CA LEU A 65 0.08 -15.53 18.57
C LEU A 65 0.96 -14.53 17.82
N SER A 66 0.98 -13.27 18.25
CA SER A 66 1.88 -12.24 17.71
C SER A 66 2.93 -11.78 18.72
N ASN A 67 3.00 -12.40 19.89
CA ASN A 67 3.82 -11.99 21.04
C ASN A 67 4.50 -13.19 21.74
N ALA A 68 4.96 -14.19 20.98
CA ALA A 68 5.57 -15.40 21.50
C ALA A 68 6.83 -15.12 22.35
N MET A 69 7.59 -14.08 22.02
CA MET A 69 8.74 -13.66 22.85
C MET A 69 8.28 -13.18 24.23
N GLN A 70 7.22 -12.37 24.29
CA GLN A 70 6.66 -11.89 25.55
C GLN A 70 6.17 -13.06 26.42
N VAL A 71 5.42 -14.00 25.84
CA VAL A 71 4.96 -15.21 26.55
C VAL A 71 6.16 -16.01 27.09
N THR A 72 7.24 -16.09 26.32
CA THR A 72 8.48 -16.77 26.77
C THR A 72 9.12 -16.07 27.96
N LEU A 73 9.14 -14.72 27.98
CA LEU A 73 9.64 -13.95 29.12
C LEU A 73 8.76 -14.14 30.36
N GLU A 74 7.44 -14.15 30.20
CA GLU A 74 6.49 -14.41 31.29
C GLU A 74 6.70 -15.81 31.90
N VAL A 75 6.91 -16.83 31.05
CA VAL A 75 7.28 -18.18 31.49
C VAL A 75 8.58 -18.12 32.30
N LEU A 76 9.64 -17.49 31.80
CA LEU A 76 10.92 -17.39 32.52
C LEU A 76 10.76 -16.67 33.88
N GLU A 77 9.94 -15.62 33.96
CA GLU A 77 9.69 -14.84 35.18
C GLU A 77 8.93 -15.66 36.24
N MET A 78 7.91 -16.42 35.83
CA MET A 78 7.14 -17.28 36.75
C MET A 78 8.01 -18.24 37.56
N PHE A 79 9.16 -18.65 37.03
CA PHE A 79 10.04 -19.64 37.67
C PHE A 79 11.24 -19.05 38.40
N GLY A 80 11.47 -17.74 38.35
CA GLY A 80 12.53 -17.08 39.12
C GLY A 80 12.42 -17.33 40.63
N ASN A 81 11.22 -17.67 41.12
CA ASN A 81 10.93 -17.92 42.53
C ASN A 81 10.77 -19.42 42.89
N VAL A 82 10.99 -20.35 41.96
CA VAL A 82 10.80 -21.79 42.20
C VAL A 82 12.14 -22.46 42.50
N HIS A 83 12.28 -23.02 43.69
CA HIS A 83 13.57 -23.57 44.18
C HIS A 83 13.79 -25.06 43.85
N THR A 84 12.76 -25.75 43.38
CA THR A 84 12.85 -27.17 42.99
C THR A 84 12.14 -27.38 41.66
N VAL A 85 12.92 -27.57 40.61
CA VAL A 85 12.45 -27.91 39.26
C VAL A 85 13.05 -29.25 38.84
N SER A 86 12.39 -29.98 37.93
CA SER A 86 12.96 -31.21 37.38
C SER A 86 14.10 -30.87 36.41
N LYS A 87 14.97 -31.84 36.09
CA LYS A 87 16.10 -31.62 35.18
C LYS A 87 15.65 -31.24 33.78
N GLU A 88 14.58 -31.86 33.29
CA GLU A 88 13.98 -31.55 31.99
C GLU A 88 13.50 -30.10 31.94
N PHE A 89 13.08 -29.56 33.09
CA PHE A 89 12.62 -28.20 33.21
C PHE A 89 13.77 -27.19 33.23
N GLU A 90 14.88 -27.51 33.91
CA GLU A 90 16.13 -26.72 33.83
C GLU A 90 16.63 -26.64 32.37
N GLU A 91 16.62 -27.77 31.67
CA GLU A 91 17.01 -27.85 30.26
C GLU A 91 16.11 -26.96 29.36
N LEU A 92 14.80 -26.95 29.62
CA LEU A 92 13.87 -26.06 28.93
C LEU A 92 14.21 -24.58 29.17
N LEU A 93 14.44 -24.17 30.42
CA LEU A 93 14.79 -22.77 30.74
C LEU A 93 16.09 -22.36 30.05
N ILE A 94 17.10 -23.22 30.07
CA ILE A 94 18.37 -23.01 29.35
C ILE A 94 18.11 -22.86 27.86
N LEU A 95 17.24 -23.68 27.28
CA LEU A 95 16.88 -23.61 25.86
C LEU A 95 16.18 -22.29 25.51
N LEU A 96 15.22 -21.86 26.34
CA LEU A 96 14.47 -20.60 26.17
C LEU A 96 15.37 -19.36 26.24
N GLN A 97 16.48 -19.45 26.97
CA GLN A 97 17.47 -18.37 27.07
C GLN A 97 18.51 -18.38 25.95
N LYS A 98 18.53 -19.38 25.06
CA LYS A 98 19.50 -19.41 23.96
C LYS A 98 19.21 -18.28 22.97
N PRO A 99 20.24 -17.56 22.51
CA PRO A 99 20.07 -16.41 21.62
C PRO A 99 19.39 -16.80 20.31
N HIS A 100 19.66 -18.00 19.78
CA HIS A 100 19.03 -18.48 18.56
C HIS A 100 17.51 -18.71 18.71
N LEU A 101 17.07 -19.20 19.87
CA LEU A 101 15.64 -19.39 20.09
C LEU A 101 14.94 -18.05 20.28
N GLN A 102 15.51 -17.14 21.06
CA GLN A 102 15.00 -15.78 21.20
C GLN A 102 14.93 -15.06 19.85
N ALA A 103 15.94 -15.20 19.00
CA ALA A 103 15.93 -14.65 17.65
C ALA A 103 14.78 -15.21 16.79
N ILE A 104 14.50 -16.51 16.89
CA ILE A 104 13.36 -17.14 16.21
C ILE A 104 12.03 -16.56 16.74
N LEU A 105 11.89 -16.40 18.06
CA LEU A 105 10.68 -15.83 18.67
C LEU A 105 10.46 -14.37 18.28
N CYS A 106 11.51 -13.55 18.28
CA CYS A 106 11.43 -12.17 17.79
C CYS A 106 11.09 -12.10 16.30
N THR A 107 11.68 -12.99 15.48
CA THR A 107 11.38 -13.06 14.04
C THR A 107 9.94 -13.50 13.80
N HIS A 108 9.45 -14.48 14.58
CA HIS A 108 8.07 -14.90 14.55
C HIS A 108 7.13 -13.73 14.83
N ASP A 109 7.38 -12.96 15.89
CA ASP A 109 6.53 -11.83 16.27
C ASP A 109 6.55 -10.73 15.20
N ALA A 110 7.72 -10.41 14.62
CA ALA A 110 7.84 -9.45 13.52
C ALA A 110 7.03 -9.88 12.28
N VAL A 111 7.10 -11.15 11.87
CA VAL A 111 6.31 -11.69 10.75
C VAL A 111 4.82 -11.69 11.07
N ALA A 112 4.45 -12.07 12.29
CA ALA A 112 3.06 -12.15 12.73
C ALA A 112 2.39 -10.76 12.78
N GLN A 113 3.14 -9.74 13.20
CA GLN A 113 2.70 -8.36 13.28
C GLN A 113 2.82 -7.61 11.93
N LYS A 114 3.53 -8.21 10.96
CA LYS A 114 3.94 -7.55 9.70
C LYS A 114 4.80 -6.29 9.95
N ASP A 115 5.58 -6.30 11.03
CA ASP A 115 6.47 -5.22 11.47
C ASP A 115 7.86 -5.40 10.86
N TYR A 116 8.01 -5.02 9.58
CA TYR A 116 9.24 -5.24 8.81
C TYR A 116 10.14 -4.01 8.79
N TYR A 117 11.44 -4.21 9.02
CA TYR A 117 12.45 -3.15 8.99
C TYR A 117 13.25 -3.14 7.67
N PRO A 118 13.68 -1.95 7.21
CA PRO A 118 13.36 -0.63 7.74
C PRO A 118 11.90 -0.23 7.45
N HIS A 119 11.30 0.54 8.37
CA HIS A 119 9.96 1.08 8.17
C HIS A 119 9.94 2.01 6.97
N LEU A 120 8.88 1.90 6.16
CA LEU A 120 8.61 2.86 5.11
C LEU A 120 8.24 4.21 5.76
N PRO A 121 8.66 5.34 5.18
CA PRO A 121 8.18 6.64 5.63
C PRO A 121 6.65 6.69 5.52
N ASP A 122 6.02 7.39 6.46
CA ASP A 122 4.58 7.61 6.42
C ASP A 122 4.20 8.27 5.08
N ILE A 123 3.17 7.72 4.43
CA ILE A 123 2.62 8.35 3.23
C ILE A 123 2.05 9.70 3.71
N PRO A 124 2.43 10.83 3.07
CA PRO A 124 1.79 12.11 3.36
C PRO A 124 0.28 11.93 3.29
N GLN A 125 -0.45 12.46 4.28
CA GLN A 125 -1.90 12.54 4.12
C GLN A 125 -2.16 13.33 2.85
N ASP A 126 -2.99 12.78 1.97
CA ASP A 126 -3.63 13.55 0.91
C ASP A 126 -4.34 14.69 1.63
N VAL A 127 -3.71 15.86 1.67
CA VAL A 127 -4.42 17.10 1.89
C VAL A 127 -5.46 17.09 0.79
N ASP A 128 -6.72 17.04 1.18
CA ASP A 128 -7.87 17.09 0.29
C ASP A 128 -7.52 18.11 -0.80
N ASP A 129 -7.17 17.62 -2.00
CA ASP A 129 -7.17 18.45 -3.18
C ASP A 129 -8.65 18.80 -3.30
N GLU A 130 -9.07 19.86 -2.61
CA GLU A 130 -10.27 20.60 -2.93
C GLU A 130 -10.09 21.01 -4.38
N GLU A 131 -10.40 20.07 -5.27
CA GLU A 131 -10.49 20.24 -6.69
C GLU A 131 -11.57 21.30 -6.83
N GLU A 132 -11.12 22.56 -6.90
CA GLU A 132 -11.96 23.74 -6.97
C GLU A 132 -12.79 23.56 -8.24
N THR A 133 -13.98 22.98 -8.11
CA THR A 133 -14.83 22.62 -9.24
C THR A 133 -15.34 23.90 -9.87
N VAL A 134 -14.60 24.41 -10.85
CA VAL A 134 -14.97 25.60 -11.60
C VAL A 134 -16.18 25.27 -12.46
N LYS A 135 -17.37 25.72 -12.05
CA LYS A 135 -18.58 25.63 -12.87
C LYS A 135 -18.49 26.63 -14.03
N ILE A 136 -18.12 26.16 -15.21
CA ILE A 136 -18.14 26.96 -16.43
C ILE A 136 -19.60 27.12 -16.88
N VAL A 137 -20.16 28.32 -16.71
CA VAL A 137 -21.49 28.66 -17.25
C VAL A 137 -21.37 29.17 -18.68
N GLN A 138 -22.02 28.50 -19.63
CA GLN A 138 -22.13 28.98 -21.00
C GLN A 138 -23.30 29.96 -21.11
N LEU A 139 -23.00 31.24 -21.37
CA LEU A 139 -24.02 32.24 -21.69
C LEU A 139 -24.47 32.07 -23.14
N VAL A 140 -25.62 31.44 -23.34
CA VAL A 140 -26.27 31.38 -24.67
C VAL A 140 -27.18 32.58 -24.81
N LYS A 141 -26.83 33.51 -25.71
CA LYS A 141 -27.73 34.59 -26.12
C LYS A 141 -28.73 34.01 -27.13
N SER A 142 -29.97 33.82 -26.70
CA SER A 142 -31.08 33.46 -27.59
C SER A 142 -31.50 34.68 -28.42
N ASP A 143 -31.60 34.54 -29.75
CA ASP A 143 -32.18 35.54 -30.66
C ASP A 143 -33.72 35.40 -30.76
N GLU A 144 -34.39 35.17 -29.62
CA GLU A 144 -35.85 35.28 -29.57
C GLU A 144 -36.24 36.76 -29.46
N PRO A 145 -37.10 37.30 -30.34
CA PRO A 145 -37.56 38.67 -30.23
C PRO A 145 -38.51 38.79 -29.04
N LEU A 146 -38.01 39.31 -27.92
CA LEU A 146 -38.84 39.63 -26.77
C LEU A 146 -39.67 40.88 -27.05
N VAL A 147 -40.99 40.72 -27.00
CA VAL A 147 -41.95 41.82 -27.15
C VAL A 147 -41.75 42.81 -25.98
N CYS A 148 -41.59 44.07 -26.38
CA CYS A 148 -41.22 45.25 -25.60
C CYS A 148 -42.13 45.56 -24.41
N THR A 149 -41.55 45.88 -23.25
CA THR A 149 -41.99 47.01 -22.42
C THR A 149 -40.81 47.62 -21.65
N SER A 150 -40.48 48.84 -22.04
CA SER A 150 -39.65 49.86 -21.38
C SER A 150 -39.26 49.64 -19.91
N LEU A 151 -38.15 48.95 -19.66
CA LEU A 151 -37.19 49.19 -18.57
C LEU A 151 -36.01 48.24 -18.81
N GLY A 152 -34.84 48.81 -19.11
CA GLY A 152 -33.66 48.05 -19.55
C GLY A 152 -33.16 47.10 -18.47
N ILE A 153 -33.52 45.82 -18.58
CA ILE A 153 -32.91 44.74 -17.80
C ILE A 153 -32.47 43.69 -18.81
N ARG A 154 -31.15 43.55 -19.01
CA ARG A 154 -30.56 42.40 -19.71
C ARG A 154 -30.75 41.18 -18.83
N THR A 155 -31.63 40.26 -19.23
CA THR A 155 -31.76 38.97 -18.57
C THR A 155 -30.79 37.98 -19.20
N TYR A 156 -29.93 37.39 -18.36
CA TYR A 156 -29.05 36.27 -18.73
C TYR A 156 -29.70 35.00 -18.17
N LYS A 157 -30.03 34.03 -19.03
CA LYS A 157 -30.46 32.69 -18.58
C LYS A 157 -29.20 31.87 -18.28
N THR A 158 -28.98 31.52 -17.02
CA THR A 158 -27.97 30.55 -16.60
C THR A 158 -28.50 29.14 -16.86
N LEU A 159 -27.85 28.39 -17.75
CA LEU A 159 -28.09 26.95 -17.90
C LEU A 159 -27.22 26.21 -16.88
N TRP A 160 -27.86 25.57 -15.90
CA TRP A 160 -27.22 24.60 -15.02
C TRP A 160 -27.39 23.23 -15.68
N TYR A 161 -26.35 22.70 -16.31
CA TYR A 161 -26.30 21.27 -16.62
C TYR A 161 -25.52 20.58 -15.49
N LEU A 162 -26.15 19.54 -14.91
CA LEU A 162 -25.51 18.62 -13.96
C LEU A 162 -24.34 17.88 -14.63
#